data_AF-A0A7V8SVY5-F1
#
_entry.id   AF-A0A7V8SVY5-F1
#
_cell.length_a   1.000
_cell.length_b   1.000
_cell.length_c   1.000
_cell.angle_alpha   90.00
_cell.angle_beta   90.00
_cell.angle_gamma   90.00
#
_symmetry.space_group_name_H-M   'P 1'
#
loop_
_entity.id
_entity.type
_entity.pdbx_description
1 polymer ?
#
loop_
_entity_poly.entity_id
_entity_poly.type
_entity_poly.pdbx_seq_one_letter_code
_entity_poly.pdbx_strand_id
1 'polypeptide(L)'
;CSGGLLAMIVAYMMSKTWDVSFTVNGFLAGLVAITCPCYWVSPTGAILLGAVAGVVVVYGVELLEWLRIDDPIGAVPVHGFCGIWGTLSLGLFAAGKYGATGPFAADNSAPLKGLFYGGGATLLTAQAIGSATITLATFGVSLVMMYLVNATRLLRVSAEGETLGLDLHEHGISAYPEYVISSVAKPAAAVLEPTGRLATQGFQLKPAASEGD
;
A
#
# COMPACT_ATOMS: atom_id res chain seq x y z
N CYS A 1 1.23 -9.79 -14.30
CA CYS A 1 1.86 -11.12 -14.24
C CYS A 1 3.38 -11.06 -14.20
N SER A 2 4.04 -10.39 -15.15
CA SER A 2 5.50 -10.32 -15.19
C SER A 2 6.13 -9.72 -13.93
N GLY A 3 5.49 -8.72 -13.30
CA GLY A 3 5.94 -8.17 -12.02
C GLY A 3 5.95 -9.18 -10.88
N GLY A 4 4.85 -9.93 -10.68
CA GLY A 4 4.78 -10.99 -9.66
C GLY A 4 5.80 -12.10 -9.90
N LEU A 5 5.95 -12.55 -11.15
CA LEU A 5 6.92 -13.58 -11.51
C LEU A 5 8.36 -13.13 -11.24
N LEU A 6 8.73 -11.92 -11.67
CA LEU A 6 10.11 -11.47 -11.50
C LEU A 6 10.42 -11.09 -10.05
N ALA A 7 9.47 -10.52 -9.31
CA ALA A 7 9.61 -10.30 -7.87
C ALA A 7 9.84 -11.62 -7.13
N MET A 8 9.04 -12.65 -7.43
CA MET A 8 9.20 -13.99 -6.84
C MET A 8 10.58 -14.59 -7.13
N ILE A 9 11.06 -14.50 -8.39
CA ILE A 9 12.38 -15.01 -8.77
C ILE A 9 13.50 -14.24 -8.05
N VAL A 10 13.43 -12.91 -8.01
CA VAL A 10 14.44 -12.08 -7.33
C VAL A 10 14.45 -12.34 -5.83
N ALA A 11 13.29 -12.34 -5.18
CA ALA A 11 13.16 -12.66 -3.76
C ALA A 11 13.73 -14.04 -3.45
N TYR A 12 13.39 -15.06 -4.24
CA TYR A 12 13.95 -16.41 -4.08
C TYR A 12 15.48 -16.43 -4.21
N MET A 13 16.05 -15.66 -5.14
CA MET A 13 17.51 -15.58 -5.27
C MET A 13 18.18 -14.98 -4.03
N MET A 14 17.50 -14.06 -3.34
CA MET A 14 18.00 -13.37 -2.14
C MET A 14 17.78 -14.19 -0.85
N SER A 15 16.56 -14.65 -0.60
CA SER A 15 16.18 -15.33 0.64
C SER A 15 16.34 -16.86 0.60
N LYS A 16 16.48 -17.44 -0.60
CA LYS A 16 16.42 -18.89 -0.86
C LYS A 16 15.09 -19.54 -0.45
N THR A 17 14.04 -18.74 -0.26
CA THR A 17 12.68 -19.18 0.06
C THR A 17 11.66 -18.55 -0.87
N TRP A 18 10.51 -19.21 -1.04
CA TRP A 18 9.41 -18.66 -1.83
C TRP A 18 8.59 -17.71 -0.97
N ASP A 19 8.85 -16.42 -1.11
CA ASP A 19 8.19 -15.38 -0.31
C ASP A 19 6.87 -14.93 -0.97
N VAL A 20 5.75 -15.18 -0.27
CA VAL A 20 4.42 -14.83 -0.73
C VAL A 20 4.21 -13.32 -0.73
N SER A 21 4.72 -12.62 0.27
CA SER A 21 4.59 -11.16 0.40
C SER A 21 5.26 -10.44 -0.77
N PHE A 22 6.50 -10.80 -1.10
CA PHE A 22 7.20 -10.25 -2.27
C PHE A 22 6.51 -10.62 -3.59
N THR A 23 5.98 -11.84 -3.69
CA THR A 23 5.26 -12.28 -4.89
C THR A 23 3.99 -11.45 -5.10
N VAL A 24 3.17 -11.27 -4.06
CA VAL A 24 1.93 -10.49 -4.11
C VAL A 24 2.24 -9.01 -4.38
N ASN A 25 3.22 -8.43 -3.68
CA ASN A 25 3.66 -7.06 -3.93
C ASN A 25 4.22 -6.88 -5.36
N GLY A 26 4.84 -7.92 -5.94
CA GLY A 26 5.23 -7.94 -7.35
C GLY A 26 4.05 -7.86 -8.32
N PHE A 27 2.94 -8.54 -8.02
CA PHE A 27 1.72 -8.42 -8.84
C PHE A 27 1.14 -7.00 -8.75
N LEU A 28 1.08 -6.43 -7.54
CA LEU A 28 0.63 -5.05 -7.33
C LEU A 28 1.55 -4.04 -8.03
N ALA A 29 2.87 -4.19 -7.91
CA ALA A 29 3.86 -3.36 -8.59
C ALA A 29 3.66 -3.35 -10.11
N GLY A 30 3.39 -4.51 -10.70
CA GLY A 30 3.07 -4.62 -12.12
C GLY A 30 1.78 -3.89 -12.52
N LEU A 31 0.73 -3.97 -11.68
CA LEU A 31 -0.54 -3.26 -11.89
C LEU A 31 -0.37 -1.74 -11.76
N VAL A 32 0.39 -1.29 -10.76
CA VAL A 32 0.70 0.13 -10.58
C VAL A 32 1.52 0.65 -11.77
N ALA A 33 2.59 -0.06 -12.15
CA ALA A 33 3.48 0.39 -13.22
C ALA A 33 2.77 0.49 -14.59
N ILE A 34 1.82 -0.40 -14.90
CA ILE A 34 1.09 -0.35 -16.17
C ILE A 34 0.01 0.75 -16.20
N THR A 35 -0.38 1.32 -15.05
CA THR A 35 -1.54 2.24 -14.97
C THR A 35 -1.42 3.46 -15.89
N CYS A 36 -0.26 4.12 -15.90
CA CYS A 36 0.01 5.26 -16.79
C CYS A 36 0.17 4.84 -18.28
N PRO A 37 0.99 3.82 -18.60
CA PRO A 37 1.23 3.42 -19.99
C PRO A 37 0.20 2.47 -20.61
N CYS A 38 -0.84 2.01 -19.91
CA CYS A 38 -1.72 0.89 -20.31
C CYS A 38 -2.28 1.02 -21.74
N TYR A 39 -2.54 2.24 -22.16
CA TYR A 39 -3.12 2.54 -23.47
C TYR A 39 -2.07 2.67 -24.58
N TRP A 40 -0.82 2.99 -24.24
CA TRP A 40 0.18 3.50 -25.18
C TRP A 40 1.29 2.51 -25.53
N VAL A 41 1.38 1.38 -24.83
CA VAL A 41 2.47 0.41 -24.98
C VAL A 41 2.00 -0.88 -25.65
N SER A 42 2.92 -1.56 -26.35
CA SER A 42 2.66 -2.87 -26.91
C SER A 42 2.54 -3.95 -25.82
N PRO A 43 1.90 -5.11 -26.09
CA PRO A 43 1.85 -6.22 -25.13
C PRO A 43 3.24 -6.66 -24.65
N THR A 44 4.23 -6.68 -25.53
CA THR A 44 5.63 -6.98 -25.17
C THR A 44 6.21 -5.90 -24.27
N GLY A 45 5.95 -4.61 -24.56
CA GLY A 45 6.35 -3.49 -23.70
C GLY A 45 5.74 -3.58 -22.30
N ALA A 46 4.46 -3.94 -22.19
CA ALA A 46 3.77 -4.15 -20.93
C ALA A 46 4.39 -5.28 -20.09
N ILE A 47 4.79 -6.38 -20.73
CA ILE A 47 5.49 -7.49 -20.05
C ILE A 47 6.83 -6.99 -19.48
N LEU A 48 7.63 -6.29 -20.28
CA LEU A 48 8.95 -5.81 -19.88
C LEU A 48 8.89 -4.78 -18.75
N LEU A 49 8.03 -3.77 -18.85
CA LEU A 49 7.92 -2.76 -17.80
C LEU A 49 7.35 -3.35 -16.51
N GLY A 50 6.43 -4.31 -16.60
CA GLY A 50 5.91 -5.02 -15.44
C GLY A 50 6.99 -5.87 -14.76
N ALA A 51 7.86 -6.53 -15.53
CA ALA A 51 9.00 -7.27 -15.01
C ALA A 51 9.94 -6.33 -14.22
N VAL A 52 10.31 -5.18 -14.80
CA VAL A 52 11.14 -4.17 -14.10
C VAL A 52 10.47 -3.72 -12.81
N ALA A 53 9.15 -3.49 -12.80
CA ALA A 53 8.43 -3.13 -11.58
C ALA A 53 8.55 -4.19 -10.48
N GLY A 54 8.52 -5.48 -10.84
CA GLY A 54 8.75 -6.58 -9.92
C GLY A 54 10.15 -6.58 -9.28
N VAL A 55 11.17 -6.12 -10.00
CA VAL A 55 12.52 -5.93 -9.45
C VAL A 55 12.57 -4.71 -8.53
N VAL A 56 11.98 -3.59 -8.99
CA VAL A 56 11.94 -2.32 -8.25
C VAL A 56 11.27 -2.48 -6.90
N VAL A 57 10.16 -3.23 -6.81
CA VAL A 57 9.45 -3.38 -5.53
C VAL A 57 10.27 -4.16 -4.50
N VAL A 58 10.98 -5.23 -4.90
CA VAL A 58 11.81 -6.03 -3.98
C VAL A 58 12.94 -5.18 -3.41
N TYR A 59 13.73 -4.54 -4.29
CA TYR A 59 14.80 -3.66 -3.82
C TYR A 59 14.29 -2.41 -3.13
N GLY A 60 13.08 -1.96 -3.44
CA GLY A 60 12.43 -0.84 -2.77
C GLY A 60 12.12 -1.13 -1.31
N VAL A 61 11.59 -2.33 -1.01
CA VAL A 61 11.36 -2.78 0.37
C VAL A 61 12.69 -2.88 1.12
N GLU A 62 13.69 -3.54 0.53
CA GLU A 62 15.03 -3.69 1.14
C GLU A 62 15.72 -2.35 1.39
N LEU A 63 15.51 -1.36 0.51
CA LEU A 63 16.01 0.00 0.69
C LEU A 63 15.38 0.66 1.92
N LEU A 64 14.05 0.55 2.09
CA LEU A 64 13.37 1.15 3.24
C LEU A 64 13.76 0.46 4.55
N GLU A 65 13.88 -0.86 4.54
CA GLU A 65 14.39 -1.63 5.68
C GLU A 65 15.82 -1.18 6.05
N TRP A 66 16.69 -1.05 5.05
CA TRP A 66 18.05 -0.54 5.25
C TRP A 66 18.07 0.89 5.82
N LEU A 67 17.11 1.74 5.43
CA LEU A 67 16.91 3.07 5.98
C LEU A 67 16.20 3.08 7.35
N ARG A 68 15.78 1.93 7.87
CA ARG A 68 14.96 1.76 9.08
C ARG A 68 13.65 2.54 9.03
N ILE A 69 13.04 2.57 7.86
CA ILE A 69 11.70 3.11 7.62
C ILE A 69 10.75 1.93 7.58
N ASP A 70 9.97 1.77 8.65
CA ASP A 70 8.95 0.73 8.74
C ASP A 70 7.74 1.12 7.88
N ASP A 71 7.57 0.42 6.76
CA ASP A 71 6.44 0.51 5.84
C ASP A 71 5.63 -0.79 5.94
N PRO A 72 4.59 -0.85 6.79
CA PRO A 72 3.97 -2.11 7.22
C PRO A 72 3.42 -3.00 6.09
N ILE A 73 3.09 -2.39 4.94
CA ILE A 73 2.52 -3.10 3.79
C ILE A 73 3.33 -2.93 2.50
N GLY A 74 4.45 -2.20 2.53
CA GLY A 74 5.21 -1.86 1.33
C GLY A 74 4.49 -0.89 0.40
N ALA A 75 3.73 0.06 0.95
CA ALA A 75 3.00 1.06 0.18
C ALA A 75 3.94 1.96 -0.65
N VAL A 76 5.08 2.37 -0.11
CA VAL A 76 6.03 3.24 -0.79
C VAL A 76 6.74 2.51 -1.94
N PRO A 77 7.25 1.27 -1.79
CA PRO A 77 7.81 0.52 -2.90
C PRO A 77 6.78 0.22 -4.00
N VAL A 78 5.57 -0.23 -3.63
CA VAL A 78 4.52 -0.60 -4.61
C VAL A 78 3.93 0.62 -5.33
N HIS A 79 3.57 1.68 -4.61
CA HIS A 79 2.86 2.82 -5.21
C HIS A 79 3.79 3.98 -5.54
N GLY A 80 4.75 4.28 -4.67
CA GLY A 80 5.72 5.35 -4.88
C GLY A 80 6.72 4.97 -5.97
N PHE A 81 7.58 3.99 -5.72
CA PHE A 81 8.67 3.65 -6.64
C PHE A 81 8.16 3.05 -7.95
N CYS A 82 7.26 2.06 -7.90
CA CYS A 82 6.71 1.49 -9.14
C CYS A 82 5.75 2.43 -9.87
N GLY A 83 5.09 3.37 -9.17
CA GLY A 83 4.31 4.44 -9.80
C GLY A 83 5.19 5.41 -10.59
N ILE A 84 6.29 5.87 -9.98
CA ILE A 84 7.30 6.69 -10.66
C ILE A 84 7.84 5.94 -11.88
N TRP A 85 8.26 4.68 -11.71
CA TRP A 85 8.68 3.83 -12.83
C TRP A 85 7.62 3.74 -13.92
N GLY A 86 6.35 3.51 -13.57
CA GLY A 86 5.25 3.45 -14.52
C GLY A 86 5.12 4.72 -15.36
N THR A 87 5.17 5.89 -14.72
CA THR A 87 5.12 7.18 -15.42
C THR A 87 6.31 7.39 -16.36
N LEU A 88 7.52 7.04 -15.93
CA LEU A 88 8.73 7.17 -16.75
C LEU A 88 8.74 6.15 -17.90
N SER A 89 8.24 4.94 -17.66
CA SER A 89 8.17 3.88 -18.67
C SER A 89 7.31 4.26 -19.86
N LEU A 90 6.27 5.10 -19.69
CA LEU A 90 5.51 5.67 -20.81
C LEU A 90 6.42 6.46 -21.77
N GLY A 91 7.33 7.26 -21.23
CA GLY A 91 8.32 8.02 -22.00
C GLY A 91 9.30 7.15 -22.78
N LEU A 92 9.47 5.89 -22.39
CA LEU A 92 10.34 4.93 -23.06
C LEU A 92 9.58 4.06 -24.06
N PHE A 93 8.47 3.47 -23.62
CA PHE A 93 7.79 2.36 -24.29
C PHE A 93 6.57 2.77 -25.13
N ALA A 94 6.17 4.03 -25.18
CA ALA A 94 5.03 4.46 -25.99
C ALA A 94 5.26 4.12 -27.48
N ALA A 95 4.41 3.26 -28.05
CA ALA A 95 4.68 2.59 -29.31
C ALA A 95 4.41 3.46 -30.55
N GLY A 96 3.76 4.61 -30.40
CA GLY A 96 3.35 5.47 -31.52
C GLY A 96 2.29 4.85 -32.43
N LYS A 97 1.58 3.82 -31.97
CA LYS A 97 0.58 3.05 -32.73
C LYS A 97 -0.82 3.05 -32.10
N TYR A 98 -0.90 3.49 -30.85
CA TYR A 98 -2.11 3.51 -30.05
C TYR A 98 -2.38 4.98 -29.67
N GLY A 99 -3.62 5.43 -29.71
CA GLY A 99 -4.05 6.77 -29.29
C GLY A 99 -5.42 6.77 -28.62
N ALA A 100 -5.61 7.64 -27.61
CA ALA A 100 -6.66 7.55 -26.59
C ALA A 100 -8.07 7.22 -27.13
N THR A 101 -8.80 6.33 -26.44
CA THR A 101 -10.19 6.02 -26.80
C THR A 101 -11.13 7.21 -26.63
N GLY A 102 -11.75 7.65 -27.73
CA GLY A 102 -12.90 8.54 -27.72
C GLY A 102 -14.23 7.79 -27.59
N PRO A 103 -15.38 8.50 -27.64
CA PRO A 103 -16.71 7.91 -27.40
C PRO A 103 -17.14 6.82 -28.39
N PHE A 104 -16.54 6.78 -29.58
CA PHE A 104 -16.94 5.90 -30.68
C PHE A 104 -15.82 5.01 -31.24
N ALA A 105 -14.55 5.36 -31.01
CA ALA A 105 -13.38 4.60 -31.46
C ALA A 105 -12.08 5.08 -30.77
N ALA A 106 -10.98 4.34 -30.95
CA ALA A 106 -9.64 4.80 -30.61
C ALA A 106 -9.24 6.02 -31.46
N ASP A 107 -8.94 7.15 -30.81
CA ASP A 107 -8.43 8.35 -31.47
C ASP A 107 -6.91 8.27 -31.58
N ASN A 108 -6.46 7.81 -32.74
CA ASN A 108 -5.04 7.74 -33.09
C ASN A 108 -4.51 9.03 -33.74
N SER A 109 -5.20 10.17 -33.62
CA SER A 109 -4.80 11.43 -34.26
C SER A 109 -3.53 12.06 -33.65
N ALA A 110 -3.21 11.74 -32.40
CA ALA A 110 -2.00 12.20 -31.71
C ALA A 110 -1.29 11.04 -30.95
N PRO A 111 -0.64 10.10 -31.66
CA PRO A 111 -0.02 8.95 -31.04
C PRO A 111 1.23 9.37 -30.26
N LEU A 112 1.31 9.00 -28.98
CA LEU A 112 2.51 9.20 -28.19
C LEU A 112 3.59 8.21 -28.64
N LYS A 113 4.80 8.74 -28.85
CA LYS A 113 5.96 7.96 -29.25
C LYS A 113 7.07 8.14 -28.21
N GLY A 114 7.50 7.04 -27.63
CA GLY A 114 8.54 7.00 -26.62
C GLY A 114 9.94 6.98 -27.24
N LEU A 115 10.93 7.10 -26.37
CA LEU A 115 12.35 7.17 -26.76
C LEU A 115 12.78 5.95 -27.59
N PHE A 116 12.37 4.74 -27.19
CA PHE A 116 12.73 3.51 -27.91
C PHE A 116 12.07 3.36 -29.28
N TYR A 117 11.05 4.17 -29.57
CA TYR A 117 10.33 4.17 -30.84
C TYR A 117 10.64 5.40 -31.72
N GLY A 118 11.68 6.16 -31.35
CA GLY A 118 12.14 7.33 -32.11
C GLY A 118 11.34 8.61 -31.85
N GLY A 119 10.64 8.70 -30.72
CA GLY A 119 9.89 9.90 -30.32
C GLY A 119 10.74 11.02 -29.70
N GLY A 120 12.06 10.80 -29.57
CA GLY A 120 12.98 11.71 -28.89
C GLY A 120 12.79 11.73 -27.37
N ALA A 121 13.41 12.70 -26.70
CA ALA A 121 13.39 12.82 -25.24
C ALA A 121 12.16 13.56 -24.69
N THR A 122 11.40 14.26 -25.55
CA THR A 122 10.30 15.16 -25.12
C THR A 122 9.30 14.48 -24.20
N LEU A 123 8.81 13.29 -24.56
CA LEU A 123 7.84 12.56 -23.74
C LEU A 123 8.45 12.11 -22.41
N LEU A 124 9.67 11.58 -22.42
CA LEU A 124 10.36 11.15 -21.20
C LEU A 124 10.61 12.34 -20.26
N THR A 125 11.04 13.48 -20.79
CA THR A 125 11.23 14.72 -20.01
C THR A 125 9.90 15.22 -19.43
N ALA A 126 8.82 15.21 -20.21
CA ALA A 126 7.49 15.59 -19.72
C ALA A 126 7.03 14.67 -18.58
N GLN A 127 7.21 13.36 -18.72
CA GLN A 127 6.88 12.38 -17.68
C GLN A 127 7.75 12.56 -16.43
N ALA A 128 9.04 12.84 -16.59
CA ALA A 128 9.94 13.10 -15.46
C ALA A 128 9.54 14.35 -14.68
N ILE A 129 9.23 15.46 -15.39
CA ILE A 129 8.76 16.70 -14.77
C ILE A 129 7.43 16.45 -14.04
N GLY A 130 6.48 15.80 -14.70
CA GLY A 130 5.17 15.50 -14.10
C GLY A 130 5.27 14.61 -12.86
N SER A 131 6.07 13.55 -12.96
CA SER A 131 6.33 12.62 -11.85
C SER A 131 6.97 13.35 -10.66
N ALA A 132 8.04 14.12 -10.89
CA ALA A 132 8.70 14.91 -9.86
C ALA A 132 7.76 15.95 -9.23
N THR A 133 6.96 16.64 -10.04
CA THR A 133 5.99 17.64 -9.57
C THR A 133 4.97 17.00 -8.63
N ILE A 134 4.35 15.88 -9.03
CA ILE A 134 3.35 15.19 -8.21
C ILE A 134 3.97 14.58 -6.95
N THR A 135 5.14 13.95 -7.06
CA THR A 135 5.84 13.39 -5.90
C THR A 135 6.17 14.48 -4.88
N LEU A 136 6.78 15.59 -5.30
CA LEU A 136 7.16 16.68 -4.40
C LEU A 136 5.95 17.39 -3.80
N ALA A 137 4.92 17.66 -4.60
CA ALA A 137 3.70 18.30 -4.12
C ALA A 137 2.95 17.40 -3.13
N THR A 138 2.75 16.12 -3.47
CA THR A 138 2.03 15.17 -2.61
C THR A 138 2.82 14.90 -1.33
N PHE A 139 4.13 14.66 -1.42
CA PHE A 139 4.97 14.47 -0.24
C PHE A 139 4.95 15.73 0.64
N GLY A 140 5.12 16.92 0.06
CA GLY A 140 5.10 18.17 0.82
C GLY A 140 3.78 18.43 1.52
N VAL A 141 2.66 18.31 0.81
CA VAL A 141 1.31 18.53 1.39
C VAL A 141 1.00 17.47 2.45
N SER A 142 1.24 16.19 2.16
CA SER A 142 1.02 15.10 3.12
C SER A 142 1.90 15.25 4.34
N LEU A 143 3.17 15.66 4.19
CA LEU A 143 4.07 15.87 5.31
C LEU A 143 3.58 17.00 6.21
N VAL A 144 3.19 18.14 5.64
CA VAL A 144 2.61 19.27 6.38
C VAL A 144 1.34 18.81 7.11
N MET A 145 0.43 18.14 6.41
CA MET A 145 -0.82 17.63 6.98
C MET A 145 -0.56 16.67 8.14
N MET A 146 0.33 15.69 7.97
CA MET A 146 0.66 14.73 9.01
C MET A 146 1.35 15.39 10.20
N TYR A 147 2.20 16.41 10.00
CA TYR A 147 2.77 17.18 11.11
C TYR A 147 1.71 17.97 11.88
N LEU A 148 0.75 18.59 11.20
CA LEU A 148 -0.34 19.31 11.85
C LEU A 148 -1.25 18.37 12.64
N VAL A 149 -1.56 17.19 12.10
CA VAL A 149 -2.33 16.16 12.83
C VAL A 149 -1.51 15.59 13.98
N ASN A 150 -0.21 15.38 13.82
CA ASN A 150 0.66 14.92 14.92
C ASN A 150 0.72 15.94 16.06
N ALA A 151 0.59 17.25 15.78
CA ALA A 151 0.54 18.29 16.81
C ALA A 151 -0.69 18.17 17.73
N THR A 152 -1.78 17.54 17.27
CA THR A 152 -2.96 17.25 18.12
C THR A 152 -2.77 16.02 19.00
N ARG A 153 -1.64 15.29 18.87
CA ARG A 153 -1.34 14.02 19.56
C ARG A 153 -2.35 12.89 19.29
N LEU A 154 -3.10 12.98 18.18
CA LEU A 154 -4.09 11.95 17.78
C LEU A 154 -3.55 10.95 16.74
N LEU A 155 -2.40 11.23 16.12
CA LEU A 155 -1.93 10.43 14.99
C LEU A 155 -1.46 9.02 15.38
N ARG A 156 -0.87 8.86 16.57
CA ARG A 156 -0.32 7.59 17.06
C ARG A 156 -0.98 7.21 18.38
N VAL A 157 -1.31 5.93 18.52
CA VAL A 157 -1.85 5.34 19.75
C VAL A 157 -0.85 5.47 20.91
N SER A 158 -1.35 5.40 22.14
CA SER A 158 -0.50 5.33 23.34
C SER A 158 0.41 4.09 23.30
N ALA A 159 1.56 4.14 23.97
CA ALA A 159 2.49 3.00 24.05
C ALA A 159 1.85 1.77 24.72
N GLU A 160 0.93 2.00 25.67
CA GLU A 160 0.13 0.95 26.29
C GLU A 160 -0.82 0.29 25.28
N GLY A 161 -1.53 1.10 24.47
CA GLY A 161 -2.41 0.59 23.41
C GLY A 161 -1.64 -0.13 22.29
N GLU A 162 -0.44 0.34 21.96
CA GLU A 162 0.46 -0.35 21.00
C GLU A 162 0.89 -1.73 21.52
N THR A 163 1.12 -1.86 22.83
CA THR A 163 1.52 -3.14 23.47
C THR A 163 0.34 -4.08 23.64
N LEU A 164 -0.84 -3.56 23.98
CA LEU A 164 -2.07 -4.34 24.17
C LEU A 164 -2.64 -4.86 22.83
N GLY A 165 -2.42 -4.11 21.74
CA GLY A 165 -3.01 -4.33 20.43
C GLY A 165 -4.27 -3.47 20.24
N LEU A 166 -4.41 -2.88 19.05
CA LEU A 166 -5.49 -1.94 18.74
C LEU A 166 -6.89 -2.55 18.88
N ASP A 167 -7.06 -3.83 18.55
CA ASP A 167 -8.36 -4.51 18.67
C ASP A 167 -8.89 -4.47 20.11
N LEU A 168 -8.03 -4.76 21.09
CA LEU A 168 -8.41 -4.73 22.51
C LEU A 168 -8.49 -3.30 23.05
N HIS A 169 -7.56 -2.42 22.67
CA HIS A 169 -7.51 -1.04 23.18
C HIS A 169 -8.69 -0.18 22.67
N GLU A 170 -9.01 -0.25 21.38
CA GLU A 170 -10.04 0.60 20.75
C GLU A 170 -11.41 -0.08 20.66
N HIS A 171 -11.45 -1.42 20.50
CA HIS A 171 -12.70 -2.16 20.27
C HIS A 171 -13.10 -3.06 21.43
N GLY A 172 -12.23 -3.27 22.44
CA GLY A 172 -12.53 -4.07 23.63
C GLY A 172 -12.74 -5.56 23.37
N ILE A 173 -12.46 -6.02 22.14
CA ILE A 173 -12.67 -7.40 21.69
C ILE A 173 -11.44 -7.86 20.91
N SER A 174 -11.07 -9.14 21.07
CA SER A 174 -10.02 -9.74 20.23
C SER A 174 -10.59 -10.02 18.84
N ALA A 175 -9.81 -9.77 17.78
CA ALA A 175 -10.17 -10.20 16.43
C ALA A 175 -10.20 -11.74 16.27
N TYR A 176 -9.51 -12.46 17.15
CA TYR A 176 -9.35 -13.91 17.12
C TYR A 176 -9.58 -14.50 18.53
N PRO A 177 -10.80 -14.42 19.08
CA PRO A 177 -11.09 -14.83 20.45
C PRO A 177 -10.79 -16.31 20.74
N GLU A 178 -10.85 -17.16 19.72
CA GLU A 178 -10.54 -18.59 19.78
C GLU A 178 -9.05 -18.92 19.96
N TYR A 179 -8.14 -17.98 19.68
CA TYR A 179 -6.69 -18.17 19.81
C TYR A 179 -6.12 -17.57 21.11
N VAL A 180 -6.95 -16.92 21.93
CA VAL A 180 -6.49 -16.31 23.19
C VAL A 180 -6.45 -17.35 24.31
N ILE A 181 -5.27 -17.90 24.60
CA ILE A 181 -5.00 -18.77 25.77
C ILE A 181 -4.82 -17.91 27.06
N SER A 182 -4.97 -16.58 26.96
CA SER A 182 -4.85 -15.65 28.07
C SER A 182 -6.20 -15.40 28.75
N SER A 183 -6.21 -15.44 30.09
CA SER A 183 -7.37 -15.09 30.92
C SER A 183 -7.81 -13.62 30.82
N VAL A 184 -7.02 -12.77 30.16
CA VAL A 184 -7.31 -11.33 29.95
C VAL A 184 -8.45 -11.12 28.95
N ALA A 185 -8.72 -12.10 28.08
CA ALA A 185 -9.86 -12.10 27.17
C ALA A 185 -10.93 -13.10 27.59
N LYS A 186 -11.23 -13.20 28.89
CA LYS A 186 -12.57 -13.66 29.25
C LYS A 186 -13.54 -12.54 28.86
N PRO A 187 -14.40 -12.69 27.84
CA PRO A 187 -15.66 -11.96 27.88
C PRO A 187 -16.25 -12.21 29.25
N ALA A 188 -16.88 -11.21 29.87
CA ALA A 188 -17.65 -11.41 31.10
C ALA A 188 -18.66 -12.50 30.82
N ALA A 189 -18.27 -13.75 31.07
CA ALA A 189 -19.03 -14.89 30.68
C ALA A 189 -20.31 -14.76 31.48
N ALA A 190 -21.45 -14.80 30.79
CA ALA A 190 -22.64 -15.34 31.39
C ALA A 190 -22.21 -16.68 32.00
N VAL A 191 -21.97 -16.67 33.31
CA VAL A 191 -21.70 -17.86 34.08
C VAL A 191 -22.98 -18.66 33.99
N LEU A 192 -23.00 -19.65 33.10
CA LEU A 192 -24.04 -20.66 33.15
C LEU A 192 -23.81 -21.40 34.45
N GLU A 193 -24.67 -21.14 35.43
CA GLU A 193 -24.73 -21.98 36.61
C GLU A 193 -25.04 -23.43 36.18
N PRO A 194 -24.55 -24.45 36.91
CA PRO A 194 -24.74 -25.87 36.57
C PRO A 194 -26.22 -26.32 36.50
N THR A 195 -27.15 -25.42 36.79
CA THR A 195 -28.60 -25.63 36.88
C THR A 195 -29.37 -25.05 35.69
N GLY A 196 -28.71 -24.49 34.68
CA GLY A 196 -29.36 -24.07 33.43
C GLY A 196 -30.27 -22.84 33.56
N ARG A 197 -30.03 -21.94 34.52
CA ARG A 197 -30.71 -20.64 34.60
C ARG A 197 -29.70 -19.50 34.45
N LEU A 198 -30.06 -18.50 33.65
CA LEU A 198 -29.29 -17.27 33.47
C LEU A 198 -29.28 -16.46 34.77
N ALA A 199 -28.12 -16.28 35.37
CA ALA A 199 -27.93 -15.36 36.48
C ALA A 199 -27.79 -13.93 35.93
N THR A 200 -28.80 -13.10 36.19
CA THR A 200 -28.71 -11.65 35.99
C THR A 200 -27.81 -11.05 37.07
N GLN A 201 -26.56 -10.70 36.75
CA GLN A 201 -25.80 -9.77 37.58
C GLN A 201 -25.94 -8.36 37.00
N GLY A 202 -26.60 -7.50 37.76
CA GLY A 202 -26.85 -6.11 37.42
C GLY A 202 -25.56 -5.31 37.31
N PHE A 203 -25.45 -4.59 36.21
CA PHE A 203 -24.53 -3.50 36.01
C PHE A 203 -24.81 -2.40 37.05
N GLN A 204 -24.02 -2.36 38.12
CA GLN A 204 -24.01 -1.23 39.05
C GLN A 204 -23.22 -0.09 38.41
N LEU A 205 -23.94 0.87 37.83
CA LEU A 205 -23.39 2.16 37.43
C LEU A 205 -22.78 2.85 38.67
N LYS A 206 -21.48 3.15 38.61
CA LYS A 206 -20.82 4.01 39.60
C LYS A 206 -21.50 5.40 39.55
N PRO A 207 -22.04 5.93 40.65
CA PRO A 207 -22.69 7.23 40.63
C PRO A 207 -21.68 8.33 40.30
N ALA A 208 -22.12 9.28 39.48
CA ALA A 208 -21.39 10.50 39.17
C ALA A 208 -21.06 11.25 40.47
N ALA A 209 -19.80 11.62 40.65
CA ALA A 209 -19.40 12.50 41.74
C ALA A 209 -20.04 13.88 41.51
N SER A 210 -20.99 14.23 42.37
CA SER A 210 -21.56 15.56 42.51
C SER A 210 -20.87 16.31 43.65
N GLU A 211 -20.53 17.57 43.37
CA GLU A 211 -20.28 18.68 44.31
C GLU A 211 -18.92 18.59 45.06
N GLY A 212 -18.07 19.63 45.11
CA GLY A 212 -18.38 21.06 45.15
C GLY A 212 -18.23 21.54 46.59
N ASP A 213 -17.01 21.89 46.97
CA ASP A 213 -16.62 22.87 48.01
C ASP A 213 -15.19 23.35 47.70
#